data_AF-A0A0G1KRK3-F1
#
_entry.id   AF-A0A0G1KRK3-F1
#
_cell.length_a   1.000
_cell.length_b   1.000
_cell.length_c   1.000
_cell.angle_alpha   90.00
_cell.angle_beta   90.00
_cell.angle_gamma   90.00
#
_symmetry.space_group_name_H-M   'P 1'
#
loop_
_entity.id
_entity.type
_entity.pdbx_description
1 polymer ?
#
loop_
_entity_poly.entity_id
_entity_poly.type
_entity_poly.pdbx_seq_one_letter_code
_entity_poly.pdbx_strand_id
1 'polypeptide(L)'
;MHKVIVTPEEVKKIAKLAHLKLQDSEVELFAGQFTETVDVINQLNEIDTSEVAATYQVTGLSNITREDIVDTTRILPQETALREVIRTHEGFFVVPRII
;
A
#
# COMPACT_ATOMS: atom_id res chain seq x y z
N MET A 1 5.95 -23.97 17.71
CA MET A 1 5.90 -22.67 17.01
C MET A 1 6.94 -22.69 15.91
N HIS A 2 6.55 -22.39 14.67
CA HIS A 2 7.48 -22.33 13.54
C HIS A 2 8.08 -20.92 13.53
N LYS A 3 9.38 -20.80 13.79
CA LYS A 3 10.07 -19.51 13.71
C LYS A 3 10.20 -19.13 12.24
N VAL A 4 9.57 -18.03 11.84
CA VAL A 4 9.58 -17.57 10.45
C VAL A 4 10.75 -16.62 10.28
N ILE A 5 11.75 -17.02 9.50
CA ILE A 5 12.92 -16.19 9.22
C ILE A 5 12.68 -15.48 7.89
N VAL A 6 12.72 -14.16 7.91
CA VAL A 6 12.66 -13.32 6.71
C VAL A 6 14.07 -13.12 6.18
N THR A 7 14.29 -13.47 4.92
CA THR A 7 15.59 -13.38 4.27
C THR A 7 15.80 -12.01 3.60
N PRO A 8 17.07 -11.57 3.43
CA PRO A 8 17.40 -10.38 2.64
C PRO A 8 16.78 -10.35 1.23
N GLU A 9 16.68 -11.51 0.57
CA GLU A 9 16.08 -11.62 -0.76
C GLU A 9 14.56 -11.39 -0.74
N GLU A 10 13.87 -11.81 0.32
CA GLU A 10 12.45 -11.51 0.52
C GLU A 10 12.24 -10.02 0.77
N VAL A 11 13.11 -9.37 1.55
CA VAL A 11 13.08 -7.92 1.75
C VAL A 11 13.24 -7.18 0.42
N LYS A 12 14.21 -7.57 -0.42
CA LYS A 12 14.40 -6.99 -1.75
C LYS A 12 13.17 -7.19 -2.65
N LYS A 13 12.55 -8.37 -2.59
CA LYS A 13 11.31 -8.66 -3.34
C LYS A 13 10.15 -7.76 -2.91
N ILE A 14 9.96 -7.59 -1.60
CA ILE A 14 8.93 -6.72 -1.04
C ILE A 14 9.20 -5.26 -1.40
N ALA A 15 10.44 -4.80 -1.27
CA ALA A 15 10.84 -3.45 -1.65
C ALA A 15 10.55 -3.16 -3.12
N LYS A 16 10.80 -4.12 -4.02
CA LYS A 16 10.45 -4.01 -5.44
C LYS A 16 8.94 -3.87 -5.65
N LEU A 17 8.12 -4.66 -4.95
CA LEU A 17 6.66 -4.57 -5.03
C LEU A 17 6.12 -3.24 -4.49
N ALA A 18 6.77 -2.69 -3.46
CA ALA A 18 6.44 -1.40 -2.86
C ALA A 18 7.08 -0.20 -3.57
N HIS A 19 7.84 -0.41 -4.66
CA HIS A 19 8.60 0.63 -5.35
C HIS A 19 9.58 1.41 -4.45
N LEU A 20 10.17 0.76 -3.45
CA LEU A 20 11.16 1.33 -2.54
C LEU A 20 12.58 0.96 -2.97
N LYS A 21 13.48 1.94 -2.95
CA LYS A 21 14.92 1.72 -3.13
C LYS A 21 15.57 1.59 -1.76
N LEU A 22 16.25 0.48 -1.51
CA LEU A 22 16.94 0.19 -0.26
C LEU A 22 18.44 0.04 -0.51
N GLN A 23 19.25 0.49 0.43
CA GLN A 23 20.67 0.17 0.52
C GLN A 23 20.87 -1.23 1.10
N ASP A 24 21.98 -1.88 0.79
CA ASP A 24 22.26 -3.24 1.29
C ASP A 24 22.25 -3.33 2.83
N SER A 25 22.73 -2.28 3.52
CA SER A 25 22.67 -2.20 4.99
C SER A 25 21.24 -2.16 5.54
N GLU A 26 20.31 -1.52 4.81
CA GLU A 26 18.90 -1.46 5.19
C GLU A 26 18.22 -2.80 4.94
N VAL A 27 18.61 -3.52 3.88
CA VAL A 27 18.08 -4.86 3.58
C VAL A 27 18.39 -5.83 4.72
N GLU A 28 19.65 -5.88 5.18
CA GLU A 28 20.05 -6.76 6.28
C GLU A 28 19.37 -6.36 7.60
N LEU A 29 19.26 -5.06 7.87
CA LEU A 29 18.55 -4.54 9.04
C LEU A 29 17.08 -4.97 9.03
N PHE A 30 16.38 -4.78 7.91
CA PHE A 30 14.97 -5.11 7.79
C PHE A 30 14.69 -6.61 7.80
N ALA A 31 15.61 -7.45 7.32
CA ALA A 31 15.46 -8.90 7.41
C ALA A 31 15.34 -9.35 8.89
N GLY A 32 16.20 -8.81 9.76
CA GLY A 32 16.12 -9.03 11.21
C GLY A 32 14.84 -8.48 11.82
N GLN A 33 14.53 -7.20 11.56
CA GLN A 33 13.35 -6.54 12.14
C GLN A 33 12.02 -7.17 11.68
N PHE A 34 11.93 -7.60 10.42
CA PHE A 34 10.74 -8.29 9.92
C PHE A 34 10.60 -9.70 10.49
N THR A 35 11.71 -10.41 10.71
CA THR A 35 11.69 -11.70 11.43
C THR A 35 11.08 -11.53 12.82
N GLU A 36 11.55 -10.54 13.59
CA GLU A 36 11.00 -10.25 14.93
C GLU A 36 9.51 -9.84 14.87
N THR A 37 9.13 -9.00 13.91
CA THR A 37 7.75 -8.54 13.74
C THR A 37 6.80 -9.69 13.38
N VAL A 38 7.20 -10.57 12.46
CA VAL A 38 6.41 -11.73 12.06
C VAL A 38 6.29 -12.73 13.20
N ASP A 39 7.34 -12.91 14.00
CA ASP A 39 7.28 -13.75 15.20
C ASP A 39 6.24 -13.24 16.22
N VAL A 40 6.08 -11.91 16.37
CA VAL A 40 5.00 -11.33 17.20
C VAL A 40 3.63 -11.59 16.59
N ILE A 41 3.47 -11.38 15.28
CA ILE A 41 2.20 -11.61 14.57
C ILE A 41 1.77 -13.09 14.63
N ASN A 42 2.74 -14.01 14.63
CA ASN A 42 2.48 -15.45 14.68
C ASN A 42 1.75 -15.89 15.97
N GLN A 43 1.73 -15.08 17.03
CA GLN A 43 0.93 -15.34 18.23
C GLN A 43 -0.57 -15.40 17.91
N LEU A 44 -1.03 -14.71 16.86
CA LEU A 44 -2.43 -14.75 16.44
C LEU A 44 -2.87 -16.13 15.93
N ASN A 45 -1.94 -17.00 15.50
CA ASN A 45 -2.25 -18.35 15.04
C ASN A 45 -2.68 -19.30 16.17
N GLU A 46 -2.53 -18.90 17.43
CA GLU A 46 -3.00 -19.68 18.59
C GLU A 46 -4.52 -19.64 18.76
N ILE A 47 -5.19 -18.71 18.06
CA ILE A 47 -6.63 -18.49 18.16
C ILE A 47 -7.32 -19.17 16.96
N ASP A 48 -8.24 -20.09 17.25
CA ASP A 48 -9.07 -20.72 16.21
C ASP A 48 -10.07 -19.71 15.66
N THR A 49 -9.99 -19.46 14.35
CA THR A 49 -10.86 -18.54 13.60
C THR A 49 -11.64 -19.24 12.49
N SER A 50 -11.65 -20.58 12.48
CA SER A 50 -12.29 -21.38 11.41
C SER A 50 -13.79 -21.15 11.25
N GLU A 51 -14.48 -20.76 12.33
CA GLU A 51 -15.93 -20.46 12.33
C GLU A 51 -16.25 -18.96 12.32
N VAL A 52 -15.24 -18.08 12.23
CA VAL A 52 -15.43 -16.62 12.31
C VAL A 52 -15.26 -15.98 10.93
N ALA A 53 -16.29 -15.27 10.48
CA ALA A 53 -16.21 -14.51 9.24
C ALA A 53 -15.25 -13.32 9.37
N ALA A 54 -14.47 -13.03 8.32
CA ALA A 54 -13.57 -11.89 8.29
C ALA A 54 -14.33 -10.55 8.35
N THR A 55 -13.83 -9.62 9.16
CA THR A 55 -14.40 -8.28 9.27
C THR A 55 -13.78 -7.34 8.24
N TYR A 56 -14.56 -6.94 7.23
CA TYR A 56 -14.10 -6.01 6.17
C TYR A 56 -14.42 -4.54 6.46
N GLN A 57 -15.53 -4.27 7.14
CA GLN A 57 -15.97 -2.93 7.54
C GLN A 57 -16.78 -3.01 8.82
N VAL A 58 -16.78 -1.93 9.60
CA VAL A 58 -17.51 -1.86 10.88
C VAL A 58 -18.75 -0.97 10.82
N THR A 59 -18.99 -0.29 9.70
CA THR A 59 -20.05 0.73 9.57
C THR A 59 -21.39 0.16 9.08
N GLY A 60 -21.40 -1.07 8.57
CA GLY A 60 -22.61 -1.73 8.06
C GLY A 60 -23.17 -1.11 6.78
N LEU A 61 -22.37 -0.29 6.09
CA LEU A 61 -22.80 0.36 4.85
C LEU A 61 -22.98 -0.70 3.75
N SER A 62 -24.06 -0.59 3.01
CA SER A 62 -24.34 -1.47 1.87
C SER A 62 -24.83 -0.62 0.72
N ASN A 63 -24.27 -0.87 -0.47
CA ASN A 63 -24.74 -0.28 -1.73
C ASN A 63 -24.88 1.26 -1.69
N ILE A 64 -23.90 1.96 -1.10
CA ILE A 64 -23.86 3.42 -1.13
C ILE A 64 -23.53 3.86 -2.57
N THR A 65 -24.56 4.32 -3.28
CA THR A 65 -24.45 4.76 -4.66
C THR A 65 -24.43 6.28 -4.77
N ARG A 66 -23.99 6.76 -5.94
CA ARG A 66 -24.08 8.15 -6.36
C ARG A 66 -24.89 8.20 -7.64
N GLU A 67 -25.83 9.14 -7.72
CA GLU A 67 -26.59 9.43 -8.95
C GLU A 67 -25.65 9.69 -10.13
N ASP A 68 -26.01 9.19 -11.31
CA ASP A 68 -25.25 9.38 -12.55
C ASP A 68 -25.54 10.76 -13.19
N ILE A 69 -25.20 11.81 -12.43
CA ILE A 69 -25.36 13.21 -12.84
C ILE A 69 -24.03 13.94 -12.70
N VAL A 70 -23.79 14.89 -13.59
CA VAL A 70 -22.63 15.79 -13.52
C VAL A 70 -22.82 16.72 -12.33
N ASP A 71 -21.84 16.70 -11.42
CA ASP A 71 -21.80 17.62 -10.30
C ASP A 71 -20.71 18.67 -10.54
N THR A 72 -21.13 19.82 -11.05
CA THR A 72 -20.23 20.93 -11.40
C THR A 72 -19.53 21.53 -10.18
N THR A 73 -20.07 21.33 -8.98
CA THR A 73 -19.48 21.85 -7.73
C THR A 73 -18.24 21.05 -7.29
N ARG A 74 -18.09 19.82 -7.79
CA ARG A 74 -16.97 18.91 -7.47
C ARG A 74 -15.90 18.83 -8.56
N ILE A 75 -16.03 19.60 -9.65
CA ILE A 75 -15.04 19.60 -10.72
C ILE A 75 -13.77 20.31 -10.23
N LEU A 76 -12.64 19.61 -10.26
CA LEU A 76 -11.33 20.18 -9.95
C LEU A 76 -10.78 20.90 -11.19
N PRO A 77 -10.51 22.23 -11.14
CA PRO A 77 -9.92 22.94 -12.27
C PRO A 77 -8.52 22.40 -12.60
N GLN A 78 -8.17 22.35 -13.89
CA GLN A 78 -6.86 21.84 -14.35
C GLN A 78 -5.70 22.60 -13.70
N GLU A 79 -5.80 23.92 -13.57
CA GLU A 79 -4.81 24.74 -12.89
C GLU A 79 -4.59 24.29 -11.44
N THR A 80 -5.67 24.01 -10.71
CA THR A 80 -5.59 23.52 -9.32
C THR A 80 -4.99 22.11 -9.27
N ALA A 81 -5.36 21.23 -10.19
CA ALA A 81 -4.84 19.86 -10.26
C ALA A 81 -3.32 19.82 -10.56
N LEU A 82 -2.81 20.80 -11.29
CA LEU A 82 -1.42 20.87 -11.73
C LEU A 82 -0.50 21.70 -10.82
N ARG A 83 -1.07 22.41 -9.83
CA ARG A 83 -0.35 23.42 -9.03
C ARG A 83 0.91 22.90 -8.33
N GLU A 84 0.86 21.70 -7.76
CA GLU A 84 1.95 21.11 -6.95
C GLU A 84 2.83 20.13 -7.75
N VAL A 85 2.66 20.08 -9.07
CA VAL A 85 3.35 19.11 -9.91
C VAL A 85 4.74 19.61 -10.27
N ILE A 86 5.75 18.77 -10.06
CA ILE A 86 7.16 19.10 -10.31
C ILE A 86 7.40 19.57 -11.76
N ARG A 87 6.76 18.91 -12.74
CA ARG A 87 6.87 19.26 -14.16
C ARG A 87 5.54 19.09 -14.87
N THR A 88 5.15 20.13 -15.57
CA THR A 88 3.95 20.15 -16.40
C THR A 88 4.31 20.64 -17.81
N HIS A 89 3.52 20.23 -18.79
CA HIS A 89 3.64 20.71 -20.17
C HIS A 89 2.27 20.66 -20.82
N GLU A 90 1.80 21.78 -21.37
CA GLU A 90 0.52 21.90 -22.10
C GLU A 90 -0.68 21.25 -21.38
N GLY A 91 -0.74 21.36 -20.05
CA GLY A 91 -1.85 20.81 -19.24
C GLY A 91 -1.68 19.34 -18.85
N PHE A 92 -0.53 18.73 -19.10
CA PHE A 92 -0.21 17.34 -18.75
C PHE A 92 0.82 17.24 -17.61
N PHE A 93 0.74 16.14 -16.85
CA PHE A 93 1.80 15.70 -15.95
C PHE A 93 2.97 15.13 -16.77
N VAL A 94 4.18 15.65 -16.56
CA VAL A 94 5.36 15.17 -17.29
C VAL A 94 6.10 14.14 -16.45
N VAL A 95 6.18 12.91 -16.95
CA VAL A 95 6.90 11.79 -16.34
C VAL A 95 7.92 11.19 -17.31
N PRO A 96 8.91 10.41 -16.82
CA PRO A 96 9.78 9.64 -17.70
C PRO A 96 8.95 8.72 -18.61
N ARG A 97 9.38 8.58 -19.87
CA ARG A 97 8.72 7.71 -20.84
C ARG A 97 8.72 6.25 -20.35
N ILE A 98 7.56 5.60 -20.41
CA ILE A 98 7.42 4.17 -20.19
C ILE A 98 7.87 3.44 -21.47
N ILE A 99 8.71 2.42 -21.34
CA ILE A 99 9.24 1.58 -22.42
C ILE A 99 8.75 0.16 -22.21
#